data_AF-A0A0B3AG60-F1
#
_entry.id   AF-A0A0B3AG60-F1
#
_cell.length_a   1.000
_cell.length_b   1.000
_cell.length_c   1.000
_cell.angle_alpha   90.00
_cell.angle_beta   90.00
_cell.angle_gamma   90.00
#
_symmetry.space_group_name_H-M   'P 1'
#
loop_
_entity.id
_entity.type
_entity.pdbx_description
1 polymer ?
#
loop_
_entity_poly.entity_id
_entity_poly.type
_entity_poly.pdbx_seq_one_letter_code
_entity_poly.pdbx_strand_id
1 'polypeptide(L)'
;MPDPTNVNVIMQELVRRSNEDSRRLRSLEQRLDGIENRINNFENGMLDRNKKVNQKFAELDLSMKTVGEEMMKLSAGIEKINKQVSKFARKQDLKEIERMLDLISPIRQEFVTKDQLEEELKSAAQR
;
A
#
# COMPACT_ATOMS: atom_id res chain seq x y z
N MET A 1 -9.88 -84.34 -34.90
CA MET A 1 -10.51 -83.60 -33.79
C MET A 1 -9.41 -82.90 -33.02
N PRO A 2 -9.54 -81.63 -32.61
CA PRO A 2 -8.54 -80.99 -31.78
C PRO A 2 -8.39 -81.76 -30.46
N ASP A 3 -7.14 -81.94 -30.02
CA ASP A 3 -6.81 -82.69 -28.82
C ASP A 3 -7.49 -82.04 -27.59
N PRO A 4 -8.34 -82.77 -26.83
CA PRO A 4 -9.08 -82.22 -25.69
C PRO A 4 -8.16 -81.61 -24.62
N THR A 5 -6.89 -82.03 -24.58
CA THR A 5 -5.86 -81.50 -23.70
C THR A 5 -5.53 -80.03 -24.02
N ASN A 6 -5.45 -79.67 -25.31
CA ASN A 6 -5.15 -78.30 -25.75
C ASN A 6 -6.30 -77.33 -25.47
N VAL A 7 -7.54 -77.79 -25.58
CA VAL A 7 -8.73 -76.98 -25.29
C VAL A 7 -8.78 -76.60 -23.80
N ASN A 8 -8.45 -77.55 -22.91
CA ASN A 8 -8.40 -77.29 -21.47
C ASN A 8 -7.30 -76.29 -21.09
N VAL A 9 -6.13 -76.37 -21.71
CA VAL A 9 -5.03 -75.41 -21.48
C VAL A 9 -5.42 -74.00 -21.92
N ILE A 10 -6.07 -73.87 -23.10
CA ILE A 10 -6.55 -72.56 -23.59
C ILE A 10 -7.61 -71.98 -22.65
N MET A 11 -8.55 -72.79 -22.17
CA MET A 11 -9.58 -72.35 -21.22
C MET A 11 -8.98 -71.91 -19.88
N GLN A 12 -8.00 -72.64 -19.35
CA GLN A 12 -7.31 -72.24 -18.13
C GLN A 12 -6.57 -70.91 -18.28
N GLU A 13 -5.89 -70.69 -19.41
CA GLU A 13 -5.18 -69.44 -19.66
C GLU A 13 -6.15 -68.26 -19.88
N LEU A 14 -7.30 -68.49 -20.53
CA LEU A 14 -8.36 -67.48 -20.64
C LEU A 14 -8.93 -67.10 -19.27
N VAL A 15 -9.19 -68.08 -18.40
CA VAL A 15 -9.65 -67.84 -17.02
C VAL A 15 -8.59 -67.08 -16.23
N ARG A 16 -7.31 -67.44 -16.37
CA ARG A 16 -6.19 -66.74 -15.71
C ARG A 16 -6.13 -65.28 -16.14
N ARG A 17 -6.20 -65.00 -17.44
CA ARG A 17 -6.21 -63.63 -17.99
C ARG A 17 -7.43 -62.84 -17.54
N SER A 18 -8.61 -63.43 -17.61
CA SER A 18 -9.85 -62.78 -17.16
C SER A 18 -9.79 -62.39 -15.67
N ASN A 19 -9.17 -63.23 -14.83
CA ASN A 19 -8.98 -62.93 -13.42
C ASN A 19 -7.95 -61.81 -13.20
N GLU A 20 -6.86 -61.80 -13.98
CA GLU A 20 -5.85 -60.74 -13.94
C GLU A 20 -6.43 -59.39 -14.37
N ASP A 21 -7.20 -59.37 -15.46
CA ASP A 21 -7.90 -58.19 -15.96
C ASP A 21 -8.92 -57.68 -14.93
N SER A 22 -9.68 -58.57 -14.29
CA SER A 22 -10.63 -58.20 -13.22
C SER A 22 -9.93 -57.55 -12.03
N ARG A 23 -8.75 -58.03 -11.64
CA ARG A 23 -7.94 -57.40 -10.57
C ARG A 23 -7.44 -56.03 -11.00
N ARG A 24 -7.03 -55.90 -12.25
CA ARG A 24 -6.53 -54.65 -12.81
C ARG A 24 -7.62 -53.59 -12.92
N LEU A 25 -8.83 -53.98 -13.33
CA LEU A 25 -10.02 -53.12 -13.35
C LEU A 25 -10.35 -52.60 -11.96
N ARG A 26 -10.42 -53.46 -10.94
CA ARG A 26 -10.66 -53.03 -9.54
C ARG A 26 -9.63 -52.03 -9.05
N SER A 27 -8.35 -52.21 -9.40
CA SER A 27 -7.30 -51.25 -9.05
C SER A 27 -7.48 -49.90 -9.74
N LEU A 28 -7.91 -49.91 -11.01
CA LEU A 28 -8.21 -48.69 -11.75
C LEU A 28 -9.42 -47.95 -11.19
N GLU A 29 -10.50 -48.67 -10.84
CA GLU A 29 -11.69 -48.11 -10.18
C GLU A 29 -11.30 -47.42 -8.86
N GLN A 30 -10.54 -48.10 -8.00
CA GLN A 30 -10.08 -47.51 -6.73
C GLN A 30 -9.22 -46.26 -6.95
N ARG A 31 -8.40 -46.24 -8.01
CA ARG A 31 -7.59 -45.05 -8.36
C ARG A 31 -8.45 -43.92 -8.89
N LEU A 32 -9.48 -44.22 -9.68
CA LEU A 32 -10.43 -43.24 -10.19
C LEU A 32 -11.21 -42.59 -9.06
N ASP A 33 -11.73 -43.38 -8.12
CA ASP A 33 -12.41 -42.87 -6.92
C ASP A 33 -11.49 -41.95 -6.11
N GLY A 34 -10.20 -42.33 -6.00
CA GLY A 34 -9.19 -41.50 -5.33
C GLY A 34 -8.92 -40.17 -6.06
N ILE A 35 -8.94 -40.17 -7.39
CA ILE A 35 -8.78 -38.96 -8.20
C ILE A 35 -10.01 -38.07 -8.09
N GLU A 36 -11.21 -38.64 -8.20
CA GLU A 36 -12.48 -37.90 -8.09
C GLU A 36 -12.58 -37.18 -6.74
N ASN A 37 -12.28 -37.87 -5.64
CA ASN A 37 -12.23 -37.26 -4.31
C ASN A 37 -11.22 -36.12 -4.22
N ARG A 38 -10.05 -36.23 -4.86
CA ARG A 38 -9.05 -35.15 -4.88
C ARG A 38 -9.51 -33.96 -5.70
N ILE A 39 -10.16 -34.20 -6.85
CA ILE A 39 -10.74 -33.14 -7.69
C ILE A 39 -11.82 -32.40 -6.91
N ASN A 40 -12.77 -33.12 -6.30
CA ASN A 40 -13.84 -32.51 -5.50
C ASN A 40 -13.28 -31.66 -4.35
N ASN A 41 -12.26 -32.15 -3.63
CA ASN A 41 -11.61 -31.38 -2.57
C ASN A 41 -10.87 -30.15 -3.11
N PHE A 42 -10.22 -30.28 -4.26
CA PHE A 42 -9.52 -29.18 -4.91
C PHE A 42 -10.48 -28.09 -5.38
N GLU A 43 -11.58 -28.46 -6.03
CA GLU A 43 -12.63 -27.56 -6.49
C GLU A 43 -13.27 -26.82 -5.32
N ASN A 44 -13.65 -27.54 -4.27
CA ASN A 44 -14.19 -26.94 -3.05
C ASN A 44 -13.19 -25.96 -2.42
N GLY A 45 -11.92 -26.36 -2.31
CA GLY A 45 -10.87 -25.49 -1.79
C GLY A 45 -10.62 -24.24 -2.66
N MET A 46 -10.73 -24.38 -3.99
CA MET A 46 -10.61 -23.27 -4.92
C MET A 46 -11.78 -22.30 -4.82
N LEU A 47 -13.02 -22.80 -4.74
CA LEU A 47 -14.21 -21.98 -4.53
C LEU A 47 -14.13 -21.18 -3.22
N ASP A 48 -13.70 -21.82 -2.13
CA ASP A 48 -13.55 -21.16 -0.84
C ASP A 48 -12.46 -20.09 -0.84
N ARG A 49 -11.33 -20.36 -1.50
CA ARG A 49 -10.26 -19.37 -1.68
C ARG A 49 -10.76 -18.18 -2.52
N ASN A 50 -11.49 -18.44 -3.60
CA ASN A 50 -12.02 -17.39 -4.47
C ASN A 50 -13.00 -16.49 -3.70
N LYS A 51 -13.91 -17.07 -2.91
CA LYS A 51 -14.81 -16.31 -2.02
C LYS A 51 -14.03 -15.41 -1.05
N LYS A 52 -13.01 -15.94 -0.38
CA LYS A 52 -12.17 -15.17 0.56
C LYS A 52 -11.40 -14.05 -0.13
N VAL A 53 -10.88 -14.30 -1.33
CA VAL A 53 -10.20 -13.28 -2.13
C VAL A 53 -11.15 -12.15 -2.52
N ASN A 54 -12.35 -12.47 -2.99
CA ASN A 54 -13.36 -11.47 -3.34
C ASN A 54 -13.80 -10.64 -2.13
N GLN A 55 -13.96 -11.26 -0.96
CA GLN A 55 -14.23 -10.55 0.30
C GLN A 55 -13.10 -9.56 0.64
N LYS A 56 -11.84 -10.01 0.59
CA LYS A 56 -10.68 -9.13 0.83
C LYS A 56 -10.59 -7.98 -0.18
N PHE A 57 -10.93 -8.22 -1.45
CA PHE A 57 -10.99 -7.15 -2.43
C PHE A 57 -12.08 -6.12 -2.11
N ALA A 58 -13.25 -6.56 -1.66
CA ALA A 58 -14.31 -5.65 -1.23
C ALA A 58 -13.91 -4.83 0.00
N GLU A 59 -13.25 -5.46 0.98
CA GLU A 59 -12.70 -4.77 2.16
C GLU A 59 -11.62 -3.74 1.77
N LEU A 60 -10.74 -4.10 0.83
CA LEU A 60 -9.72 -3.18 0.31
C LEU A 60 -10.34 -1.98 -0.41
N ASP A 61 -11.36 -2.19 -1.25
CA ASP A 61 -12.06 -1.10 -1.95
C ASP A 61 -12.69 -0.11 -0.95
N LEU A 62 -13.33 -0.62 0.11
CA LEU A 62 -13.89 0.20 1.18
C LEU A 62 -12.81 0.98 1.95
N SER A 63 -11.70 0.33 2.28
CA SER A 63 -10.56 0.95 2.94
C SER A 63 -9.96 2.07 2.08
N MET A 64 -9.75 1.83 0.79
CA MET A 64 -9.25 2.84 -0.16
C MET A 64 -10.18 4.05 -0.27
N LYS A 65 -11.49 3.84 -0.29
CA LYS A 65 -12.47 4.94 -0.26
C LYS A 65 -12.34 5.77 1.02
N THR A 66 -12.24 5.10 2.16
CA THR A 66 -12.08 5.76 3.46
C THR A 66 -10.80 6.60 3.51
N VAL A 67 -9.67 6.05 3.05
CA VAL A 67 -8.40 6.78 2.94
C VAL A 67 -8.54 7.98 1.98
N GLY A 68 -9.24 7.82 0.86
CA GLY A 68 -9.52 8.92 -0.06
C GLY A 68 -10.31 10.06 0.59
N GLU A 69 -11.33 9.74 1.39
CA GLU A 69 -12.11 10.73 2.16
C GLU A 69 -11.27 11.45 3.21
N GLU A 70 -10.42 10.72 3.94
CA GLU A 70 -9.50 11.31 4.92
C GLU A 70 -8.49 12.25 4.24
N MET A 71 -7.96 11.86 3.09
CA MET A 71 -7.06 12.71 2.30
C MET A 71 -7.76 14.01 1.85
N MET A 72 -9.02 13.93 1.39
CA MET A 72 -9.79 15.13 1.06
C MET A 72 -9.98 16.06 2.27
N LYS A 73 -10.27 15.50 3.45
CA LYS A 73 -10.39 16.27 4.70
C LYS A 73 -9.05 16.92 5.08
N LEU A 74 -7.93 16.20 4.95
CA LEU A 74 -6.59 16.73 5.19
C LEU A 74 -6.25 17.86 4.23
N SER A 75 -6.49 17.70 2.93
CA SER A 75 -6.27 18.75 1.94
C SER A 75 -7.08 20.01 2.26
N ALA A 76 -8.35 19.87 2.62
CA ALA A 76 -9.18 21.00 3.04
C ALA A 76 -8.65 21.67 4.32
N GLY A 77 -8.12 20.88 5.26
CA GLY A 77 -7.45 21.38 6.46
C GLY A 77 -6.20 22.19 6.14
N ILE A 78 -5.33 21.67 5.27
CA ILE A 78 -4.12 22.36 4.79
C ILE A 78 -4.47 23.67 4.10
N GLU A 79 -5.52 23.69 3.27
CA GLU A 79 -5.95 24.92 2.60
C GLU A 79 -6.42 25.99 3.61
N LYS A 80 -7.14 25.59 4.66
CA LYS A 80 -7.53 26.50 5.75
C LYS A 80 -6.32 27.03 6.51
N ILE A 81 -5.34 26.16 6.81
CA ILE A 81 -4.09 26.57 7.45
C ILE A 81 -3.36 27.59 6.57
N ASN A 82 -3.21 27.32 5.27
CA ASN A 82 -2.57 28.25 4.34
C ASN A 82 -3.27 29.62 4.31
N LYS A 83 -4.61 29.65 4.29
CA LYS A 83 -5.39 30.89 4.37
C LYS A 83 -5.23 31.63 5.69
N GLN A 84 -4.96 30.93 6.79
CA GLN A 84 -4.64 31.56 8.08
C GLN A 84 -3.21 32.07 8.09
N VAL A 85 -2.24 31.26 7.65
CA VAL A 85 -0.83 31.62 7.53
C VAL A 85 -0.63 32.88 6.68
N SER A 86 -1.40 33.05 5.60
CA SER A 86 -1.32 34.24 4.76
C SER A 86 -1.78 35.54 5.45
N LYS A 87 -2.51 35.45 6.58
CA LYS A 87 -2.93 36.62 7.37
C LYS A 87 -1.90 37.03 8.42
N PHE A 88 -0.93 36.17 8.73
CA PHE A 88 0.14 36.52 9.67
C PHE A 88 1.22 37.32 8.94
N ALA A 89 1.68 38.41 9.56
CA ALA A 89 2.81 39.17 9.07
C ALA A 89 4.06 38.28 8.99
N ARG A 90 4.84 38.40 7.92
CA ARG A 90 6.08 37.64 7.81
C ARG A 90 7.07 38.18 8.85
N LYS A 91 7.96 37.31 9.32
CA LYS A 91 9.04 37.72 10.23
C LYS A 91 9.90 38.85 9.65
N GLN A 92 9.99 38.95 8.33
CA GLN A 92 10.69 40.02 7.63
C GLN A 92 9.95 41.36 7.78
N ASP A 93 8.63 41.37 7.56
CA ASP A 93 7.78 42.54 7.72
C ASP A 93 7.86 43.08 9.17
N LEU A 94 7.87 42.19 10.17
CA LEU A 94 8.04 42.58 11.58
C LEU A 94 9.41 43.19 11.87
N LYS A 95 10.48 42.66 11.28
CA LYS A 95 11.84 43.22 11.41
C LYS A 95 11.98 44.58 10.75
N GLU A 96 11.25 44.81 9.66
CA GLU A 96 11.26 46.11 8.98
C GLU A 96 10.53 47.15 9.82
N ILE A 97 9.37 46.79 10.39
CA ILE A 97 8.67 47.63 11.37
C ILE A 97 9.55 47.92 12.59
N GLU A 98 10.27 46.92 13.12
CA GLU A 98 11.22 47.10 14.24
C GLU A 98 12.32 48.10 13.90
N ARG A 99 12.93 48.01 12.71
CA ARG A 99 13.94 48.97 12.24
C ARG A 99 13.38 50.38 12.05
N MET A 100 12.16 50.49 11.52
CA MET A 100 11.49 51.79 11.38
C MET A 100 11.16 52.39 12.75
N LEU A 101 10.76 51.56 13.73
CA LEU A 101 10.50 51.99 15.09
C LEU A 101 11.78 52.47 15.78
N ASP A 102 12.90 51.78 15.59
CA ASP A 102 14.22 52.22 16.07
C ASP A 102 14.64 53.57 15.47
N LEU A 103 14.31 53.82 14.20
CA LEU A 103 14.57 55.09 13.50
C LEU A 103 13.67 56.23 13.95
N ILE A 104 12.46 55.97 14.43
CA ILE A 104 11.48 57.01 14.80
C ILE A 104 11.43 57.23 16.31
N SER A 105 11.86 56.26 17.12
CA SER A 105 11.78 56.35 18.57
C SER A 105 12.72 57.42 19.12
N PRO A 106 12.21 58.53 19.67
CA PRO A 106 13.02 59.58 20.27
C PRO A 106 13.73 59.12 21.56
N ILE A 107 13.42 57.91 22.04
CA ILE A 107 14.05 57.28 23.20
C ILE A 107 15.43 56.69 22.83
N ARG A 108 15.65 56.34 21.56
CA ARG A 108 16.91 55.76 21.06
C ARG A 108 17.71 56.68 20.13
N GLN A 109 17.12 57.77 19.66
CA GLN A 109 17.86 58.79 18.92
C GLN A 109 18.64 59.66 19.89
N GLU A 110 19.96 59.47 19.96
CA GLU A 110 20.86 60.51 20.47
C GLU A 110 20.83 61.67 19.49
N PHE A 111 19.99 62.67 19.77
CA PHE A 111 19.96 63.89 18.97
C PHE A 111 21.21 64.72 19.28
N VAL A 112 22.20 64.64 18.40
CA VAL A 112 23.34 65.55 18.41
C VAL A 112 22.95 66.88 17.75
N THR A 113 23.29 67.99 18.39
CA THR A 113 23.14 69.31 17.79
C THR A 113 24.13 69.50 16.63
N LYS A 114 23.83 70.43 15.72
CA LYS A 114 24.67 70.70 14.53
C LYS A 114 26.14 70.91 14.90
N ASP A 115 26.37 71.61 16.01
CA ASP A 115 27.72 71.91 16.50
C ASP A 115 28.46 70.66 16.98
N GLN A 116 27.76 69.72 17.62
CA GLN A 116 28.32 68.44 18.07
C GLN A 116 28.65 67.50 16.90
N LEU A 117 27.83 67.51 15.85
CA LEU A 117 28.07 66.74 14.63
C LEU A 117 29.32 67.24 13.87
N GLU A 118 29.51 68.56 13.80
CA GLU A 118 30.70 69.14 13.16
C GLU A 118 31.99 68.85 13.93
N GLU A 119 31.92 68.73 15.26
CA GLU A 119 33.07 68.42 16.11
C GLU A 119 33.48 66.95 15.97
N GLU A 120 32.52 66.02 15.93
CA GLU A 120 32.79 64.61 15.64
C GLU A 120 33.34 64.41 14.22
N LEU A 121 32.81 65.06 13.19
CA LEU A 121 33.33 64.99 11.82
C LEU A 121 34.78 65.50 11.72
N LYS A 122 35.14 66.57 12.43
CA LYS A 122 36.51 67.09 12.48
C LYS A 122 37.47 66.13 13.17
N SER A 123 37.05 65.49 14.26
CA SER A 123 37.87 64.49 14.97
C SER A 123 38.00 63.17 14.20
N ALA A 124 36.99 62.77 13.43
CA ALA A 124 37.03 61.59 12.56
C ALA A 124 37.93 61.80 11.32
N ALA A 125 37.99 63.02 10.78
CA ALA A 125 38.85 63.36 9.64
C ALA A 125 40.35 63.51 10.00
N GLN A 126 40.70 63.46 11.28
CA GLN A 126 42.09 63.49 11.78
C GLN A 126 42.64 62.11 12.16
N ARG A 127 41.89 61.02 11.92
CA ARG A 127 42.38 59.63 11.92
C ARG A 127 42.60 59.15 10.48
#